data_AF-A0AA38FUB2-F1
#
_entry.id   AF-A0AA38FUB2-F1
#
_cell.length_a   1.000
_cell.length_b   1.000
_cell.length_c   1.000
_cell.angle_alpha   90.00
_cell.angle_beta   90.00
_cell.angle_gamma   90.00
#
_symmetry.space_group_name_H-M   'P 1'
#
loop_
_entity.id
_entity.type
_entity.pdbx_description
1 polymer ?
#
loop_
_entity_poly.entity_id
_entity_poly.type
_entity_poly.pdbx_seq_one_letter_code
_entity_poly.pdbx_strand_id
1 'polypeptide(L)'
;KKDGKYTIVTDRWQKFSNVALDEETLDTLSAYADEFLVHGVDVEGKRLGIDEELVGFLGRWSPIPVTYAGGATTIADLDRIRVAGAGSVDVTV
;
A
#
# COMPACT_ATOMS: atom_id res chain seq x y z
N LYS A 1 4.66 -10.20 -1.25
CA LYS A 1 3.84 -10.85 -2.30
C LYS A 1 3.82 -12.37 -2.10
N LYS A 2 2.70 -13.04 -2.36
CA LYS A 2 2.57 -14.50 -2.41
C LYS A 2 2.03 -14.88 -3.80
N ASP A 3 2.71 -15.80 -4.49
CA ASP A 3 2.35 -16.23 -5.86
C ASP A 3 2.14 -15.06 -6.84
N GLY A 4 3.01 -14.04 -6.74
CA GLY A 4 2.96 -12.84 -7.59
C GLY A 4 1.93 -11.79 -7.18
N LYS A 5 1.09 -12.05 -6.18
CA LYS A 5 0.05 -11.11 -5.71
C LYS A 5 0.44 -10.44 -4.40
N TYR A 6 -0.01 -9.21 -4.19
CA TYR A 6 0.00 -8.60 -2.87
C TYR A 6 -0.99 -9.34 -1.97
N THR A 7 -0.61 -9.58 -0.72
CA THR A 7 -1.41 -10.35 0.24
C THR A 7 -1.40 -9.61 1.56
N ILE A 8 -2.57 -9.47 2.17
CA ILE A 8 -2.70 -8.85 3.49
C ILE A 8 -2.11 -9.80 4.52
N VAL A 9 -1.22 -9.28 5.36
CA VAL A 9 -0.62 -10.02 6.46
C VAL A 9 -1.04 -9.37 7.78
N THR A 10 -1.16 -10.18 8.81
CA THR A 10 -1.60 -9.78 10.14
C THR A 10 -0.59 -10.26 11.18
N ASP A 11 -0.83 -9.94 12.45
CA ASP A 11 0.06 -10.28 13.57
C ASP A 11 1.50 -9.80 13.33
N ARG A 12 1.67 -8.47 13.24
CA ARG A 12 2.97 -7.82 12.97
C ARG A 12 3.68 -8.41 11.75
N TRP A 13 2.94 -8.62 10.68
CA TRP A 13 3.44 -9.15 9.40
C TRP A 13 3.92 -10.61 9.43
N GLN A 14 3.71 -11.32 10.55
CA GLN A 14 4.17 -12.69 10.74
C GLN A 14 3.18 -13.71 10.17
N LYS A 15 1.89 -13.37 10.09
CA LYS A 15 0.83 -14.29 9.64
C LYS A 15 0.25 -13.85 8.31
N PHE A 16 0.50 -14.62 7.26
CA PHE A 16 -0.19 -14.44 5.98
C PHE A 16 -1.67 -14.77 6.13
N SER A 17 -2.55 -13.89 5.64
CA SER A 17 -3.96 -14.19 5.47
C SER A 17 -4.22 -14.86 4.12
N ASN A 18 -5.46 -15.28 3.89
CA ASN A 18 -5.93 -15.74 2.59
C ASN A 18 -6.52 -14.59 1.74
N VAL A 19 -6.33 -13.34 2.16
CA VAL A 19 -6.89 -12.15 1.50
C VAL A 19 -5.81 -11.55 0.60
N ALA A 20 -6.05 -11.57 -0.71
CA ALA A 20 -5.24 -10.85 -1.68
C ALA A 20 -5.61 -9.35 -1.63
N LEU A 21 -4.67 -8.49 -2.00
CA LEU A 21 -5.00 -7.10 -2.25
C LEU A 21 -5.43 -6.99 -3.73
N ASP A 22 -6.71 -6.72 -3.93
CA ASP A 22 -7.35 -6.45 -5.23
C ASP A 22 -8.48 -5.41 -5.06
N GLU A 23 -9.08 -5.00 -6.17
CA GLU A 23 -10.14 -3.98 -6.20
C GLU A 23 -11.36 -4.40 -5.37
N GLU A 24 -11.82 -5.65 -5.50
CA GLU A 24 -12.97 -6.18 -4.77
C GLU A 24 -12.72 -6.17 -3.25
N THR A 25 -11.51 -6.51 -2.82
CA THR A 25 -11.10 -6.43 -1.42
C THR A 25 -11.12 -5.00 -0.91
N LEU A 26 -10.60 -4.03 -1.67
CA LEU A 26 -10.63 -2.62 -1.29
C LEU A 26 -12.07 -2.09 -1.19
N ASP A 27 -12.93 -2.40 -2.16
CA ASP A 27 -14.34 -2.03 -2.14
C ASP A 27 -15.05 -2.60 -0.91
N THR A 28 -14.88 -3.91 -0.66
CA THR A 28 -15.48 -4.59 0.49
C THR A 28 -15.03 -3.97 1.81
N LEU A 29 -13.73 -3.71 1.98
CA LEU A 29 -13.19 -3.14 3.22
C LEU A 29 -13.60 -1.68 3.40
N SER A 30 -13.78 -0.93 2.30
CA SER A 30 -14.17 0.48 2.37
C SER A 30 -15.56 0.71 2.95
N ALA A 31 -16.44 -0.29 2.86
CA ALA A 31 -17.74 -0.25 3.54
C ALA A 31 -17.63 -0.18 5.08
N TYR A 32 -16.45 -0.46 5.64
CA TYR A 32 -16.18 -0.51 7.07
C TYR A 32 -15.10 0.47 7.54
N ALA A 33 -14.59 1.35 6.66
CA ALA A 33 -13.51 2.28 6.96
C ALA A 33 -13.70 3.62 6.23
N ASP A 34 -13.30 4.70 6.89
CA ASP A 34 -13.30 6.05 6.27
C ASP A 34 -12.01 6.33 5.49
N GLU A 35 -10.90 5.63 5.81
CA GLU A 35 -9.63 5.72 5.11
C GLU A 35 -8.83 4.42 5.21
N PHE A 36 -7.84 4.24 4.32
CA PHE A 36 -6.85 3.17 4.40
C PHE A 36 -5.47 3.70 4.77
N LEU A 37 -4.83 3.04 5.74
CA LEU A 37 -3.40 3.16 6.00
C LEU A 37 -2.70 1.89 5.54
N VAL A 38 -1.93 1.98 4.45
CA VAL A 38 -1.28 0.81 3.83
C VAL A 38 0.23 0.88 4.02
N HIS A 39 0.80 -0.14 4.65
CA HIS A 39 2.24 -0.30 4.77
C HIS A 39 2.70 -1.42 3.85
N GLY A 40 3.56 -1.09 2.87
CA GLY A 40 4.26 -2.07 2.06
C GLY A 40 5.28 -2.81 2.89
N VAL A 41 5.06 -4.10 3.17
CA VAL A 41 6.02 -4.91 3.92
C VAL A 41 6.85 -5.78 3.01
N ASP A 42 8.12 -5.42 2.94
CA ASP A 42 9.14 -6.28 2.34
C ASP A 42 9.60 -7.33 3.35
N VAL A 43 10.23 -8.39 2.85
CA VAL A 43 10.99 -9.31 3.71
C VAL A 43 12.03 -8.49 4.48
N GLU A 44 11.90 -8.50 5.81
CA GLU A 44 12.74 -7.80 6.77
C GLU A 44 14.19 -7.63 6.28
N GLY A 45 14.64 -6.38 6.12
CA GLY A 45 16.05 -6.04 5.86
C GLY A 45 16.40 -5.52 4.47
N LYS A 46 15.50 -5.62 3.48
CA LYS A 46 15.70 -5.00 2.16
C LYS A 46 15.08 -3.60 2.15
N ARG A 47 15.89 -2.57 2.39
CA ARG A 47 15.49 -1.15 2.28
C ARG A 47 15.26 -0.77 0.82
N LEU A 48 14.26 -1.34 0.15
CA LEU A 48 14.04 -1.13 -1.29
C LEU A 48 13.38 0.21 -1.65
N GLY A 49 13.10 1.06 -0.65
CA GLY A 49 12.46 2.36 -0.87
C GLY A 49 10.96 2.21 -1.07
N ILE A 50 10.37 3.09 -1.88
CA ILE A 50 8.94 3.11 -2.18
C ILE A 50 8.58 1.94 -3.10
N ASP A 51 7.50 1.22 -2.76
CA ASP A 51 6.86 0.28 -3.69
C ASP A 51 5.90 1.04 -4.62
N GLU A 52 6.42 1.57 -5.73
CA GLU A 52 5.63 2.34 -6.71
C GLU A 52 4.51 1.51 -7.38
N GLU A 53 4.68 0.19 -7.49
CA GLU A 53 3.64 -0.68 -8.05
C GLU A 53 2.45 -0.75 -7.10
N LEU A 54 2.70 -0.93 -5.80
CA LEU A 54 1.66 -0.88 -4.78
C LEU A 54 1.01 0.50 -4.71
N VAL A 55 1.79 1.58 -4.71
CA VAL A 55 1.26 2.95 -4.70
C VAL A 55 0.37 3.21 -5.91
N GLY A 56 0.79 2.81 -7.11
CA GLY A 56 0.00 2.98 -8.33
C GLY A 56 -1.25 2.10 -8.36
N PHE A 57 -1.21 0.92 -7.74
CA PHE A 57 -2.40 0.10 -7.52
C PHE A 57 -3.41 0.80 -6.61
N LEU A 58 -2.96 1.32 -5.46
CA LEU A 58 -3.82 2.03 -4.51
C LEU A 58 -4.43 3.29 -5.12
N GLY A 59 -3.63 4.11 -5.80
CA GLY A 59 -4.13 5.33 -6.44
C GLY A 59 -5.14 5.08 -7.54
N ARG A 60 -5.13 3.88 -8.15
CA ARG A 60 -6.08 3.49 -9.18
C ARG A 60 -7.38 2.93 -8.61
N TRP A 61 -7.30 2.16 -7.53
CA TRP A 61 -8.41 1.29 -7.11
C TRP A 61 -8.96 1.59 -5.71
N SER A 62 -8.31 2.46 -4.93
CA SER A 62 -8.84 2.80 -3.61
C SER A 62 -10.11 3.64 -3.74
N PRO A 63 -11.26 3.19 -3.20
CA PRO A 63 -12.52 3.93 -3.26
C PRO A 63 -12.62 5.04 -2.19
N ILE A 64 -11.73 5.02 -1.20
CA ILE A 64 -11.67 5.97 -0.08
C ILE A 64 -10.24 6.53 0.03
N PRO A 65 -10.02 7.61 0.80
CA PRO A 65 -8.67 8.15 1.01
C PRO A 65 -7.69 7.07 1.45
N VAL A 66 -6.48 7.11 0.90
CA VAL A 66 -5.42 6.14 1.21
C VAL A 66 -4.10 6.83 1.47
N THR A 67 -3.48 6.49 2.60
CA THR A 67 -2.14 6.91 2.98
C THR A 67 -1.19 5.72 2.90
N TYR A 68 -0.09 5.88 2.17
CA TYR A 68 1.01 4.92 2.12
C TYR A 68 2.04 5.22 3.21
N ALA A 69 2.41 4.19 3.97
CA ALA A 69 3.39 4.27 5.05
C ALA A 69 4.63 3.41 4.74
N GLY A 70 5.81 4.01 4.82
CA GLY A 70 7.09 3.31 4.76
C GLY A 70 7.90 3.51 3.47
N GLY A 71 9.22 3.43 3.58
CA GLY A 71 10.15 3.48 2.44
C GLY A 71 10.49 4.86 1.88
N ALA A 72 9.70 5.90 2.16
CA ALA A 72 10.01 7.28 1.80
C ALA A 72 11.08 7.87 2.74
N THR A 73 12.17 8.42 2.18
CA THR A 73 13.30 8.94 2.98
C THR A 73 13.80 10.31 2.50
N THR A 74 13.39 10.73 1.31
CA THR A 74 13.80 11.98 0.68
C THR A 74 12.59 12.77 0.19
N ILE A 75 12.77 14.07 -0.11
CA ILE A 75 11.71 14.87 -0.73
C ILE A 75 11.35 14.32 -2.12
N ALA A 76 12.34 13.82 -2.86
CA ALA A 76 12.11 13.22 -4.19
C ALA A 76 11.21 11.97 -4.12
N ASP A 77 11.21 11.26 -2.99
CA ASP A 77 10.29 10.14 -2.77
C ASP A 77 8.83 10.60 -2.71
N LEU A 78 8.56 11.79 -2.16
CA LEU A 78 7.21 12.37 -2.14
C LEU A 78 6.68 12.60 -3.57
N ASP A 79 7.53 13.13 -4.45
CA ASP A 79 7.18 13.34 -5.86
C ASP A 79 6.93 12.02 -6.59
N ARG A 80 7.74 10.99 -6.30
CA ARG A 80 7.54 9.63 -6.87
C ARG A 80 6.22 9.03 -6.43
N ILE A 81 5.86 9.14 -5.14
CA ILE A 81 4.56 8.67 -4.64
C ILE A 81 3.41 9.43 -5.30
N ARG A 82 3.52 10.76 -5.38
CA ARG A 82 2.50 11.58 -6.02
C ARG A 82 2.29 11.20 -7.49
N VAL A 83 3.36 10.95 -8.24
CA VAL A 83 3.29 10.53 -9.65
C VAL A 83 2.73 9.11 -9.76
N ALA A 84 3.27 8.15 -9.01
CA ALA A 84 2.83 6.76 -9.06
C ALA A 84 1.36 6.61 -8.66
N GLY A 85 0.94 7.30 -7.59
CA GLY A 85 -0.42 7.30 -7.07
C GLY A 85 -1.38 8.22 -7.83
N ALA A 86 -0.95 8.83 -8.95
CA ALA A 86 -1.73 9.78 -9.73
C ALA A 86 -2.35 10.94 -8.91
N GLY A 87 -1.68 11.33 -7.81
CA GLY A 87 -2.14 12.35 -6.88
C GLY A 87 -3.22 11.92 -5.88
N SER A 88 -3.61 10.63 -5.88
CA SER A 88 -4.68 10.08 -5.03
C SER A 88 -4.17 9.34 -3.79
N VAL A 89 -2.86 9.30 -3.57
CA VAL A 89 -2.23 8.59 -2.45
C VAL A 89 -1.41 9.56 -1.63
N ASP A 90 -1.77 9.69 -0.35
CA ASP A 90 -1.01 10.45 0.64
C ASP A 90 0.16 9.62 1.18
N VAL A 91 1.12 10.26 1.86
CA VAL A 91 2.30 9.59 2.43
C VAL A 91 2.57 10.06 3.85
N THR A 92 2.97 9.12 4.71
CA THR A 92 3.46 9.39 6.08
C THR A 92 4.82 8.73 6.32
N VAL A 93 5.63 9.36 7.18
CA VAL A 93 7.00 8.94 7.57
C VAL A 93 7.11 8.66 9.07
#